data_AF-A0A4U9D548-F1
#
_entry.id   AF-A0A4U9D548-F1
#
_cell.length_a   1.000
_cell.length_b   1.000
_cell.length_c   1.000
_cell.angle_alpha   90.00
_cell.angle_beta   90.00
_cell.angle_gamma   90.00
#
_symmetry.space_group_name_H-M   'P 1'
#
loop_
_entity.id
_entity.type
_entity.pdbx_description
1 polymer ?
#
loop_
_entity_poly.entity_id
_entity_poly.type
_entity_poly.pdbx_seq_one_letter_code
_entity_poly.pdbx_strand_id
1 'polypeptide(L)'
;MGLMLQKFMCSMEDRIDVIPVDYCADALLMLLDSPLARGEVVHISAGEENSVKFAEIDSAMASALERLPVGDSYAQVSYETLVKMRRELKDIFGPCNERLMLKAMRLYGAFATLNVRFSNDKLLSMGMPKPPRFYRLHDRCVQTTRGLLFRNRWPVDFK
;
A
#
# COMPACT_ATOMS: atom_id res chain seq x y z
N MET A 1 -5.67 -5.54 -1.89
CA MET A 1 -5.97 -6.99 -1.92
C MET A 1 -6.64 -7.45 -0.63
N GLY A 2 -6.06 -7.19 0.55
CA GLY A 2 -6.65 -7.59 1.85
C GLY A 2 -8.10 -7.14 2.07
N LEU A 3 -8.44 -5.91 1.69
CA LEU A 3 -9.82 -5.39 1.82
C LEU A 3 -10.83 -6.11 0.92
N MET A 4 -10.45 -6.45 -0.31
CA MET A 4 -11.33 -7.21 -1.23
C MET A 4 -11.53 -8.66 -0.75
N LEU A 5 -10.52 -9.23 -0.10
CA LEU A 5 -10.60 -10.56 0.51
C LEU A 5 -11.32 -10.55 1.87
N GLN A 6 -11.44 -9.38 2.50
CA GLN A 6 -11.79 -9.19 3.90
C GLN A 6 -10.89 -9.99 4.87
N LYS A 7 -9.70 -10.40 4.40
CA LYS A 7 -8.72 -11.13 5.18
C LYS A 7 -7.33 -11.06 4.54
N PHE A 8 -6.30 -10.97 5.36
CA PHE A 8 -4.91 -10.99 4.91
C PHE A 8 -3.94 -11.33 6.05
N MET A 9 -2.64 -11.35 5.76
CA MET A 9 -1.61 -11.73 6.74
C MET A 9 -1.32 -10.65 7.80
N CYS A 10 -1.53 -9.37 7.47
CA CYS A 10 -1.35 -8.25 8.40
C CYS A 10 -2.63 -7.95 9.20
N SER A 11 -2.45 -7.32 10.36
CA SER A 11 -3.51 -6.76 11.18
C SER A 11 -3.99 -5.42 10.62
N MET A 12 -5.22 -5.03 10.98
CA MET A 12 -5.75 -3.68 10.71
C MET A 12 -4.98 -2.59 11.46
N GLU A 13 -4.30 -2.96 12.55
CA GLU A 13 -3.46 -2.06 13.35
C GLU A 13 -2.02 -1.93 12.80
N ASP A 14 -1.61 -2.82 11.89
CA ASP A 14 -0.30 -2.70 11.24
C ASP A 14 -0.26 -1.45 10.36
N ARG A 15 0.93 -0.87 10.25
CA ARG A 15 1.18 0.35 9.49
C ARG A 15 1.91 0.01 8.20
N ILE A 16 1.64 0.81 7.18
CA ILE A 16 2.37 0.77 5.92
C ILE A 16 3.02 2.13 5.65
N ASP A 17 4.27 2.07 5.24
CA ASP A 17 5.09 3.23 4.91
C ASP A 17 5.05 3.45 3.39
N VAL A 18 4.02 4.19 2.94
CA VAL A 18 3.79 4.47 1.52
C VAL A 18 3.67 5.97 1.32
N ILE A 19 4.40 6.45 0.31
CA ILE A 19 4.35 7.83 -0.15
C ILE A 19 3.77 7.90 -1.56
N PRO A 20 3.16 9.03 -1.92
CA PRO A 20 2.83 9.30 -3.32
C PRO A 20 4.05 9.40 -4.24
N VAL A 21 3.84 9.08 -5.51
CA VAL A 21 4.90 9.06 -6.54
C VAL A 21 5.43 10.46 -6.86
N ASP A 22 4.56 11.47 -6.82
CA ASP A 22 4.89 12.90 -6.95
C ASP A 22 5.77 13.36 -5.79
N TYR A 23 5.44 13.00 -4.55
CA TYR A 23 6.30 13.28 -3.40
C TYR A 23 7.70 12.65 -3.55
N CYS A 24 7.76 11.41 -4.04
CA CYS A 24 9.03 10.73 -4.30
C CYS A 24 9.84 11.47 -5.37
N ALA A 25 9.20 11.92 -6.45
CA ALA A 25 9.85 12.69 -7.51
C ALA A 25 10.40 14.02 -7.00
N ASP A 26 9.61 14.78 -6.22
CA ASP A 26 10.03 16.05 -5.63
C ASP A 26 11.23 15.86 -4.68
N ALA A 27 11.21 14.80 -3.87
CA ALA A 27 12.33 14.46 -2.99
C ALA A 27 13.59 14.11 -3.79
N LEU A 28 13.47 13.33 -4.88
CA LEU A 28 14.60 13.02 -5.75
C LEU A 28 15.19 14.28 -6.39
N LEU A 29 14.35 15.21 -6.85
CA LEU A 29 14.81 16.49 -7.40
C LEU A 29 15.54 17.32 -6.36
N MET A 30 15.00 17.44 -5.14
CA MET A 30 15.68 18.12 -4.04
C MET A 30 17.05 17.50 -3.72
N LEU A 31 17.15 16.17 -3.73
CA LEU A 31 18.39 15.46 -3.40
C LEU A 31 19.49 15.66 -4.45
N LEU A 32 19.15 15.96 -5.71
CA LEU A 32 20.13 16.27 -6.75
C LEU A 32 20.91 17.56 -6.47
N ASP A 33 20.24 18.56 -5.88
CA ASP A 33 20.84 19.86 -5.54
C ASP A 33 21.37 19.91 -4.09
N SER A 34 21.20 18.83 -3.34
CA SER A 34 21.56 18.76 -1.93
C SER A 34 23.05 18.44 -1.73
N PRO A 35 23.71 19.03 -0.70
CA PRO A 35 25.12 18.76 -0.40
C PRO A 35 25.30 17.42 0.34
N LEU A 36 24.95 16.30 -0.32
CA LEU A 36 25.10 14.95 0.23
C LEU A 36 26.56 14.48 0.13
N ALA A 37 27.12 14.02 1.24
CA ALA A 37 28.43 13.38 1.19
C ALA A 37 28.35 12.01 0.49
N ARG A 38 29.47 11.58 -0.09
CA ARG A 38 29.55 10.28 -0.78
C ARG A 38 29.20 9.14 0.18
N GLY A 39 28.26 8.30 -0.22
CA GLY A 39 27.82 7.14 0.56
C GLY A 39 26.77 7.46 1.62
N GLU A 40 26.30 8.71 1.68
CA GLU A 40 25.16 9.03 2.53
C GLU A 40 23.87 8.35 2.05
N VAL A 41 23.09 7.88 3.02
CA VAL A 41 21.77 7.30 2.79
C VAL A 41 20.70 8.29 3.27
N VAL A 42 19.67 8.46 2.45
CA VAL A 42 18.47 9.23 2.78
C VAL A 42 17.27 8.35 2.46
N HIS A 43 16.38 8.16 3.44
CA HIS A 43 15.13 7.45 3.20
C HIS A 43 14.06 8.42 2.71
N ILE A 44 13.45 8.08 1.58
CA ILE A 44 12.26 8.75 1.08
C ILE A 44 11.08 7.90 1.52
N SER A 45 10.43 8.30 2.61
CA SER A 45 9.38 7.53 3.27
C SER A 45 8.33 8.45 3.89
N ALA A 46 7.19 7.87 4.26
CA ALA A 46 6.12 8.52 4.99
C ALA A 46 6.54 8.87 6.42
N GLY A 47 7.48 8.10 6.97
CA GLY A 47 7.96 8.31 8.34
C GLY A 47 7.01 7.77 9.40
N GLU A 48 7.40 7.91 10.65
CA GLU A 48 6.61 7.48 11.80
C GLU A 48 5.24 8.19 11.84
N GLU A 49 5.24 9.50 11.63
CA GLU A 49 4.07 10.37 11.75
C GLU A 49 3.02 10.13 10.64
N ASN A 50 3.46 9.94 9.39
CA ASN A 50 2.58 9.90 8.22
C ASN A 50 2.46 8.52 7.57
N SER A 51 3.13 7.50 8.09
CA SER A 51 2.70 6.11 7.88
C SER A 51 1.25 5.93 8.32
N VAL A 52 0.53 4.98 7.72
CA VAL A 52 -0.91 4.83 7.95
C VAL A 52 -1.25 3.41 8.32
N LYS A 53 -2.23 3.22 9.20
CA LYS A 53 -2.77 1.90 9.52
C LYS A 53 -3.61 1.35 8.39
N PHE A 54 -3.69 0.03 8.27
CA PHE A 54 -4.64 -0.60 7.34
C PHE A 54 -6.11 -0.25 7.67
N ALA A 55 -6.46 -0.03 8.94
CA ALA A 55 -7.77 0.49 9.35
C ALA A 55 -8.09 1.89 8.79
N GLU A 56 -7.10 2.77 8.72
CA GLU A 56 -7.26 4.12 8.15
C GLU A 56 -7.44 4.04 6.63
N ILE A 57 -6.72 3.12 5.98
CA ILE A 57 -6.86 2.85 4.54
C ILE A 57 -8.26 2.31 4.23
N ASP A 58 -8.74 1.33 5.00
CA ASP A 58 -10.09 0.75 4.84
C ASP A 58 -11.17 1.82 4.99
N SER A 59 -11.10 2.60 6.06
CA SER A 59 -12.06 3.69 6.33
C SER A 59 -12.09 4.71 5.18
N ALA A 60 -10.91 5.13 4.69
CA ALA A 60 -10.83 6.08 3.59
C ALA A 60 -11.33 5.50 2.26
N MET A 61 -10.99 4.24 1.95
CA MET A 61 -11.48 3.57 0.75
C MET A 61 -12.99 3.36 0.79
N ALA A 62 -13.54 2.98 1.94
CA ALA A 62 -14.98 2.79 2.15
C ALA A 62 -15.74 4.10 1.94
N SER A 63 -15.23 5.20 2.53
CA SER A 63 -15.75 6.56 2.31
C SER A 63 -15.74 6.93 0.82
N ALA A 64 -14.61 6.77 0.13
CA ALA A 64 -14.47 7.10 -1.29
C ALA A 64 -15.38 6.26 -2.22
N LEU A 65 -15.75 5.05 -1.80
CA LEU A 65 -16.61 4.13 -2.54
C LEU A 65 -18.08 4.17 -2.11
N GLU A 66 -18.44 5.01 -1.14
CA GLU A 66 -19.77 5.07 -0.53
C GLU A 66 -20.22 3.69 0.00
N ARG A 67 -19.33 3.02 0.75
CA ARG A 67 -19.55 1.71 1.36
C ARG A 67 -19.18 1.71 2.83
N LEU A 68 -19.58 0.67 3.54
CA LEU A 68 -19.11 0.42 4.90
C LEU A 68 -17.66 -0.12 4.87
N PRO A 69 -16.82 0.27 5.84
CA PRO A 69 -15.50 -0.33 6.01
C PRO A 69 -15.63 -1.83 6.32
N VAL A 70 -14.60 -2.59 5.98
CA VAL A 70 -14.52 -4.02 6.33
C VAL A 70 -14.45 -4.16 7.85
N GLY A 71 -13.64 -3.34 8.52
CA GLY A 71 -13.59 -3.23 9.98
C GLY A 71 -13.61 -4.58 10.70
N ASP A 72 -14.65 -4.80 11.51
CA ASP A 72 -14.83 -6.01 12.35
C ASP A 72 -14.95 -7.32 11.57
N SER A 73 -15.29 -7.27 10.29
CA SER A 73 -15.35 -8.47 9.43
C SER A 73 -13.98 -8.90 8.92
N TYR A 74 -12.94 -8.08 9.13
CA TYR A 74 -11.59 -8.38 8.68
C TYR A 74 -10.94 -9.48 9.52
N ALA A 75 -10.44 -10.53 8.85
CA ALA A 75 -9.71 -11.60 9.51
C ALA A 75 -8.20 -11.56 9.20
N GLN A 76 -7.36 -11.50 10.23
CA GLN A 76 -5.94 -11.78 10.06
C GLN A 76 -5.72 -13.30 9.91
N VAL A 77 -5.08 -13.74 8.82
CA VAL A 77 -4.96 -15.16 8.45
C VAL A 77 -3.55 -15.53 7.99
N SER A 78 -3.18 -16.81 8.10
CA SER A 78 -1.90 -17.30 7.60
C SER A 78 -1.87 -17.43 6.07
N TYR A 79 -0.66 -17.55 5.50
CA TYR A 79 -0.50 -17.79 4.07
C TYR A 79 -1.14 -19.11 3.61
N GLU A 80 -1.07 -20.16 4.42
CA GLU A 80 -1.69 -21.46 4.14
C GLU A 80 -3.21 -21.33 4.00
N THR A 81 -3.81 -20.43 4.77
CA THR A 81 -5.25 -20.11 4.65
C THR A 81 -5.55 -19.47 3.30
N LEU A 82 -4.72 -18.53 2.83
CA LEU A 82 -4.87 -17.92 1.50
C LEU A 82 -4.70 -18.96 0.37
N VAL A 83 -3.78 -19.92 0.52
CA VAL A 83 -3.57 -21.01 -0.45
C VAL A 83 -4.80 -21.92 -0.58
N LYS A 84 -5.53 -22.16 0.53
CA LYS A 84 -6.77 -22.96 0.52
C LYS A 84 -7.87 -22.28 -0.31
N MET A 85 -7.89 -20.95 -0.34
CA MET A 85 -8.87 -20.14 -1.07
C MET A 85 -8.49 -19.87 -2.53
N ARG A 86 -7.42 -20.47 -3.05
CA ARG A 86 -6.87 -20.14 -4.39
C ARG A 86 -7.91 -20.16 -5.53
N ARG A 87 -8.89 -21.06 -5.45
CA ARG A 87 -9.92 -21.24 -6.48
C ARG A 87 -11.00 -20.15 -6.44
N GLU A 88 -11.20 -19.51 -5.29
CA GLU A 88 -12.15 -18.42 -5.07
C GLU A 88 -11.56 -17.07 -5.52
N LEU A 89 -10.24 -16.97 -5.69
CA LEU A 89 -9.56 -15.73 -6.05
C LEU A 89 -10.08 -15.14 -7.36
N LYS A 90 -10.42 -15.99 -8.33
CA LYS A 90 -10.96 -15.56 -9.63
C LYS A 90 -12.35 -14.94 -9.51
N ASP A 91 -13.13 -15.33 -8.49
CA ASP A 91 -14.48 -14.83 -8.26
C ASP A 91 -14.42 -13.44 -7.58
N ILE A 92 -13.33 -13.17 -6.86
CA ILE A 92 -13.08 -11.91 -6.15
C ILE A 92 -12.37 -10.89 -7.05
N PHE A 93 -11.32 -11.31 -7.76
CA PHE A 93 -10.44 -10.44 -8.55
C PHE A 93 -10.72 -10.47 -10.06
N GLY A 94 -11.63 -11.35 -10.51
CA GLY A 94 -11.82 -11.67 -11.92
C GLY A 94 -10.78 -12.67 -12.45
N PRO A 95 -10.79 -12.99 -13.76
CA PRO A 95 -9.85 -13.93 -14.35
C PRO A 95 -8.40 -13.56 -14.06
N CYS A 96 -7.70 -14.43 -13.32
CA CYS A 96 -6.33 -14.20 -12.86
C CYS A 96 -5.50 -15.48 -12.86
N ASN A 97 -4.17 -15.35 -12.93
CA ASN A 97 -3.26 -16.48 -12.72
C ASN A 97 -3.11 -16.73 -11.20
N GLU A 98 -3.73 -17.79 -10.70
CA GLU A 98 -3.76 -18.13 -9.28
C GLU A 98 -2.36 -18.23 -8.66
N ARG A 99 -1.37 -18.77 -9.40
CA ARG A 99 0.00 -18.93 -8.90
C ARG A 99 0.68 -17.58 -8.70
N LEU A 100 0.52 -16.67 -9.65
CA LEU A 100 1.08 -15.31 -9.56
C LEU A 100 0.40 -14.52 -8.45
N MET A 101 -0.92 -14.65 -8.31
CA MET A 101 -1.67 -14.02 -7.22
C MET A 101 -1.20 -14.48 -5.85
N LEU A 102 -1.05 -15.80 -5.65
CA LEU A 102 -0.53 -16.34 -4.39
C LEU A 102 0.92 -15.89 -4.12
N LYS A 103 1.78 -15.83 -5.15
CA LYS A 103 3.14 -15.32 -5.02
C LYS A 103 3.15 -13.86 -4.56
N ALA A 104 2.30 -13.02 -5.15
CA ALA A 104 2.13 -11.61 -4.75
C ALA A 104 1.59 -11.50 -3.32
N MET A 105 0.56 -12.26 -2.97
CA MET A 105 0.02 -12.30 -1.61
C MET A 105 1.07 -12.70 -0.58
N ARG A 106 1.92 -13.69 -0.89
CA ARG A 106 3.03 -14.09 -0.02
C ARG A 106 4.02 -12.95 0.16
N LEU A 107 4.44 -12.30 -0.92
CA LEU A 107 5.46 -11.25 -0.89
C LEU A 107 4.96 -10.03 -0.12
N TYR A 108 3.80 -9.49 -0.51
CA TYR A 108 3.22 -8.30 0.13
C TYR A 108 2.72 -8.60 1.55
N GLY A 109 2.17 -9.80 1.77
CA GLY A 109 1.73 -10.24 3.09
C GLY A 109 2.89 -10.38 4.06
N ALA A 110 3.97 -11.07 3.66
CA ALA A 110 5.17 -11.18 4.47
C ALA A 110 5.79 -9.81 4.77
N PHE A 111 5.89 -8.93 3.77
CA PHE A 111 6.39 -7.58 3.99
C PHE A 111 5.51 -6.77 4.96
N ALA A 112 4.19 -6.80 4.78
CA ALA A 112 3.25 -6.10 5.65
C ALA A 112 3.34 -6.59 7.11
N THR A 113 3.57 -7.89 7.33
CA THR A 113 3.77 -8.43 8.69
C THR A 113 5.05 -7.98 9.37
N LEU A 114 6.03 -7.43 8.64
CA LEU A 114 7.21 -6.83 9.26
C LEU A 114 6.89 -5.50 9.94
N ASN A 115 5.78 -4.84 9.56
CA ASN A 115 5.31 -3.56 10.11
C ASN A 115 6.44 -2.50 10.19
N VAL A 116 7.31 -2.51 9.16
CA VAL A 116 8.49 -1.65 9.09
C VAL A 116 8.09 -0.26 8.69
N ARG A 117 8.67 0.72 9.39
CA ARG A 117 8.60 2.15 9.10
C ARG A 117 10.03 2.67 9.02
N PHE A 118 10.29 3.56 8.08
CA PHE A 118 11.59 4.18 7.89
C PHE A 118 11.55 5.59 8.43
N SER A 119 12.54 6.00 9.23
CA SER A 119 12.70 7.42 9.59
C SER A 119 13.05 8.24 8.34
N ASN A 120 12.33 9.33 8.15
CA ASN A 120 12.59 10.37 7.14
C ASN A 120 13.16 11.66 7.75
N ASP A 121 13.61 11.63 9.02
CA ASP A 121 14.05 12.83 9.74
C ASP A 121 15.15 13.59 8.99
N LYS A 122 16.06 12.84 8.37
CA LYS A 122 17.13 13.43 7.54
C LYS A 122 16.54 14.20 6.35
N LEU A 123 15.64 13.59 5.59
CA LEU A 123 15.00 14.25 4.45
C LEU A 123 14.22 15.50 4.88
N LEU A 124 13.51 15.44 6.01
CA LEU A 124 12.79 16.59 6.56
C LEU A 124 13.75 17.70 7.04
N SER A 125 14.87 17.34 7.66
CA SER A 125 15.90 18.29 8.11
C SER A 125 16.56 19.05 6.95
N MET A 126 16.53 18.48 5.75
CA MET A 126 17.02 19.10 4.51
C MET A 126 16.01 20.07 3.88
N GLY A 127 14.81 20.21 4.46
CA GLY A 127 13.78 21.14 4.02
C GLY A 127 12.66 20.51 3.19
N MET A 128 12.67 19.18 3.00
CA MET A 128 11.54 18.50 2.36
C MET A 128 10.28 18.64 3.21
N PRO A 129 9.13 19.02 2.63
CA PRO A 129 7.87 19.02 3.38
C PRO A 129 7.51 17.60 3.83
N LYS A 130 6.63 17.51 4.84
CA LYS A 130 6.08 16.23 5.27
C LYS A 130 5.29 15.58 4.11
N PRO A 131 5.46 14.27 3.88
CA PRO A 131 4.72 13.57 2.84
C PRO A 131 3.23 13.60 3.14
N PRO A 132 2.35 13.79 2.14
CA PRO A 132 0.92 13.58 2.37
C PRO A 132 0.65 12.13 2.80
N ARG A 133 -0.30 11.94 3.72
CA ARG A 133 -0.74 10.61 4.12
C ARG A 133 -1.32 9.86 2.92
N PHE A 134 -0.97 8.58 2.77
CA PHE A 134 -1.31 7.75 1.62
C PHE A 134 -2.80 7.82 1.24
N TYR A 135 -3.70 7.80 2.24
CA TYR A 135 -5.12 7.75 1.97
C TYR A 135 -5.72 9.03 1.37
N ARG A 136 -5.01 10.16 1.38
CA ARG A 136 -5.51 11.41 0.76
C ARG A 136 -5.67 11.32 -0.75
N LEU A 137 -5.02 10.35 -1.39
CA LEU A 137 -5.17 10.13 -2.82
C LEU A 137 -6.32 9.18 -3.18
N HIS A 138 -6.97 8.53 -2.20
CA HIS A 138 -7.98 7.51 -2.49
C HIS A 138 -9.15 8.05 -3.31
N ASP A 139 -9.67 9.24 -3.00
CA ASP A 139 -10.78 9.83 -3.76
C ASP A 139 -10.41 10.00 -5.23
N ARG A 140 -9.21 10.53 -5.50
CA ARG A 140 -8.71 10.73 -6.87
C ARG A 140 -8.47 9.38 -7.56
N CYS A 141 -7.89 8.41 -6.86
CA CYS A 141 -7.68 7.06 -7.38
C CYS A 141 -9.02 6.38 -7.72
N VAL A 142 -10.02 6.48 -6.85
CA VAL A 142 -11.35 5.90 -7.08
C VAL A 142 -12.04 6.59 -8.26
N GLN A 143 -12.01 7.93 -8.32
CA GLN A 143 -12.58 8.70 -9.43
C GLN A 143 -11.96 8.33 -10.77
N THR A 144 -10.62 8.30 -10.85
CA THR A 144 -9.88 8.07 -12.11
C THR A 144 -9.88 6.60 -12.54
N THR A 145 -10.15 5.67 -11.62
CA THR A 145 -10.22 4.23 -11.93
C THR A 145 -11.64 3.67 -11.97
N ARG A 146 -12.67 4.53 -11.83
CA ARG A 146 -14.07 4.10 -11.88
C ARG A 146 -14.35 3.41 -13.21
N GLY A 147 -14.92 2.20 -13.14
CA GLY A 147 -15.21 1.37 -14.32
C GLY A 147 -14.02 0.56 -14.86
N LEU A 148 -12.79 0.75 -14.37
CA LEU A 148 -11.64 -0.07 -14.77
C LEU A 148 -11.63 -1.41 -14.01
N LEU A 149 -11.56 -2.51 -14.76
CA LEU A 149 -11.33 -3.85 -14.24
C LEU A 149 -9.97 -3.96 -13.55
N PHE A 150 -9.85 -4.81 -12.52
CA PHE A 150 -8.61 -5.00 -11.75
C PHE A 150 -7.39 -5.30 -12.65
N ARG A 151 -7.55 -6.17 -13.65
CA ARG A 151 -6.50 -6.52 -14.61
C ARG A 151 -6.00 -5.33 -15.45
N ASN A 152 -6.86 -4.34 -15.70
CA ASN A 152 -6.49 -3.15 -16.48
C ASN A 152 -5.68 -2.14 -15.64
N ARG A 153 -5.70 -2.29 -14.30
CA ARG A 153 -4.98 -1.39 -13.38
C ARG A 153 -3.51 -1.81 -13.18
N TRP A 154 -3.21 -3.09 -13.35
CA TRP A 154 -1.88 -3.66 -13.07
C TRP A 154 -1.39 -4.56 -14.21
N PRO A 155 -1.26 -4.04 -15.45
CA PRO A 155 -0.91 -4.85 -16.62
C PRO A 155 0.54 -5.38 -16.60
N VAL A 156 1.38 -4.84 -15.72
CA VAL A 156 2.82 -5.16 -15.62
C VAL A 156 3.17 -6.04 -14.42
N ASP A 157 2.43 -5.97 -13.32
CA ASP A 157 2.78 -6.68 -12.07
C ASP A 157 2.59 -8.21 -12.15
N PHE A 158 1.88 -8.69 -13.17
CA PHE A 158 1.51 -10.11 -13.32
C PHE A 158 1.85 -10.69 -14.70
N LYS A 159 2.83 -10.09 -15.39
CA LYS A 159 3.46 -10.68 -16.58
C LYS A 159 4.50 -11.74 -16.22
#